data_AF-A0A549YJT3-F1
#
_entry.id   AF-A0A549YJT3-F1
#
_cell.length_a   1.000
_cell.length_b   1.000
_cell.length_c   1.000
_cell.angle_alpha   90.00
_cell.angle_beta   90.00
_cell.angle_gamma   90.00
#
_symmetry.space_group_name_H-M   'P 1'
#
loop_
_entity.id
_entity.type
_entity.pdbx_description
1 polymer ?
#
loop_
_entity_poly.entity_id
_entity_poly.type
_entity_poly.pdbx_seq_one_letter_code
_entity_poly.pdbx_strand_id
1 'polypeptide(L)' 'MKNIEWLLAILLIIIGLTCLTVSGTTMLDAESVGTYLTTFIHLCMWMGLPVVIIGIIYMIILKKRDK' A
#
# COMPACT_ATOMS: atom_id res chain seq x y z
N MET A 1 7.01 12.00 -17.08
CA MET A 1 6.03 12.14 -15.99
C MET A 1 5.27 10.84 -15.68
N LYS A 2 4.87 10.04 -16.69
CA LYS A 2 4.03 8.82 -16.53
C LYS A 2 4.66 7.62 -15.82
N ASN A 3 5.99 7.49 -15.86
CA ASN A 3 6.67 6.33 -15.29
C ASN A 3 6.63 6.34 -13.76
N ILE A 4 6.68 7.51 -13.11
CA ILE A 4 6.62 7.62 -11.64
C ILE A 4 5.20 7.31 -11.16
N GLU A 5 4.18 7.76 -11.90
CA GLU A 5 2.77 7.46 -11.63
C GLU A 5 2.50 5.96 -11.72
N TRP A 6 3.05 5.30 -12.74
CA TRP A 6 2.95 3.86 -12.91
C TRP A 6 3.75 3.09 -11.84
N LEU A 7 4.93 3.59 -11.46
CA LEU A 7 5.75 3.01 -10.39
C LEU A 7 5.02 3.07 -9.04
N LEU A 8 4.36 4.18 -8.72
CA LEU A 8 3.56 4.33 -7.50
C LEU A 8 2.37 3.36 -7.47
N ALA A 9 1.67 3.19 -8.60
CA ALA A 9 0.56 2.25 -8.70
C ALA A 9 1.03 0.81 -8.51
N ILE A 10 2.13 0.41 -9.16
CA ILE A 10 2.72 -0.93 -9.02
C ILE A 10 3.15 -1.17 -7.57
N LEU A 11 3.79 -0.19 -6.92
CA LEU A 11 4.20 -0.30 -5.53
C LEU A 11 3.00 -0.49 -4.59
N LEU A 12 1.93 0.27 -4.80
CA LEU A 12 0.67 0.15 -4.06
C LEU A 12 0.05 -1.26 -4.20
N ILE A 13 0.05 -1.79 -5.42
CA ILE A 13 -0.46 -3.14 -5.70
C ILE A 13 0.40 -4.19 -4.99
N ILE A 14 1.73 -4.09 -5.06
CA ILE A 14 2.65 -5.05 -4.42
C ILE A 14 2.47 -5.03 -2.90
N ILE A 15 2.37 -3.85 -2.27
CA ILE A 15 2.15 -3.72 -0.82
C ILE A 15 0.81 -4.35 -0.41
N GLY A 16 -0.25 -4.11 -1.18
CA GLY A 16 -1.55 -4.75 -0.93
C GLY A 16 -1.49 -6.26 -1.10
N LEU A 17 -0.81 -6.74 -2.14
CA LEU A 17 -0.69 -8.17 -2.45
C LEU A 17 0.12 -8.91 -1.38
N THR A 18 1.20 -8.33 -0.87
CA THR A 18 2.00 -8.94 0.20
C THR A 18 1.23 -8.99 1.51
N CYS A 19 0.50 -7.93 1.88
CA CYS A 19 -0.38 -7.95 3.05
C CYS A 19 -1.49 -9.03 2.94
N LEU A 20 -2.10 -9.16 1.75
CA LEU A 20 -3.13 -10.17 1.50
C LEU A 20 -2.57 -11.60 1.53
N THR A 21 -1.38 -11.80 0.95
CA THR A 21 -0.69 -13.10 0.92
C THR A 21 -0.33 -13.54 2.33
N VAL A 22 0.26 -12.66 3.15
CA VAL A 22 0.60 -12.95 4.55
C VAL A 22 -0.65 -13.27 5.37
N SER A 23 -1.77 -12.60 5.09
CA SER A 23 -3.06 -12.91 5.73
C SER A 23 -3.56 -14.32 5.36
N GLY A 24 -3.39 -14.73 4.09
CA GLY A 24 -3.78 -16.07 3.64
C GLY A 24 -2.86 -17.18 4.14
N THR A 25 -1.55 -16.93 4.22
CA THR A 25 -0.58 -17.91 4.73
C THR A 25 -0.61 -18.05 6.24
N THR A 26 -0.94 -16.99 6.98
CA THR A 26 -1.10 -17.07 8.44
C THR A 26 -2.35 -17.85 8.87
N MET A 27 -3.34 -17.97 8.00
CA MET A 27 -4.51 -18.85 8.24
C MET A 27 -4.14 -20.34 8.21
N LEU A 28 -2.99 -20.70 7.64
CA LEU A 28 -2.45 -22.07 7.59
C LEU A 28 -1.47 -22.38 8.74
N ASP A 29 -0.90 -21.36 9.39
CA ASP A 29 0.17 -21.49 10.38
C ASP A 29 -0.30 -20.92 11.74
N ALA A 30 -1.15 -21.68 12.41
CA ALA A 30 -1.87 -21.25 13.60
C ALA A 30 -1.10 -21.57 14.90
N GLU A 31 -0.31 -20.63 15.43
CA GLU A 31 0.01 -20.67 16.87
C GLU A 31 0.22 -19.32 17.59
N SER A 32 0.49 -18.20 16.90
CA SER A 32 0.70 -16.88 17.56
C SER A 32 0.16 -15.67 16.79
N VAL A 33 -0.76 -15.90 15.86
CA VAL A 33 -1.08 -15.00 14.74
C VAL A 33 -1.83 -13.70 15.08
N GLY A 34 -2.59 -13.64 16.18
CA GLY A 34 -3.49 -12.49 16.46
C GLY A 34 -2.79 -11.15 16.68
N THR A 35 -1.70 -11.13 17.45
CA THR A 35 -0.96 -9.89 17.78
C THR A 35 -0.11 -9.40 16.61
N TYR A 36 0.37 -10.31 15.77
CA TYR A 36 1.10 -9.95 14.56
C TYR A 36 0.15 -9.43 13.49
N LEU A 37 -1.01 -10.08 13.28
CA LEU A 37 -2.02 -9.62 12.31
C LEU A 37 -2.50 -8.20 12.58
N THR A 38 -2.77 -7.83 13.83
CA THR A 38 -3.20 -6.46 14.17
C THR A 38 -2.11 -5.45 13.85
N THR A 39 -0.86 -5.76 14.19
CA THR A 39 0.30 -4.90 13.89
C THR A 39 0.51 -4.79 12.38
N PHE A 40 0.35 -5.87 11.62
CA PHE A 40 0.48 -5.90 10.16
C PHE A 40 -0.62 -5.12 9.46
N ILE A 41 -1.89 -5.30 9.84
CA ILE A 41 -3.02 -4.54 9.29
C ILE A 41 -2.82 -3.05 9.62
N HIS A 42 -2.41 -2.76 10.86
CA HIS A 42 -2.15 -1.40 11.28
C HIS A 42 -1.04 -0.77 10.43
N LEU A 43 0.09 -1.47 10.22
CA LEU A 43 1.19 -1.02 9.37
C LEU A 43 0.80 -0.91 7.88
N CYS A 44 0.02 -1.85 7.35
CA CYS A 44 -0.39 -1.83 5.94
C CYS A 44 -1.36 -0.67 5.67
N MET A 45 -2.30 -0.44 6.59
CA MET A 45 -3.22 0.69 6.53
C MET A 45 -2.52 2.02 6.78
N TRP A 46 -1.50 2.05 7.65
CA TRP A 46 -0.64 3.22 7.88
C TRP A 46 0.35 3.50 6.75
N MET A 47 0.82 2.49 6.01
CA MET A 47 1.70 2.70 4.86
C MET A 47 0.93 3.03 3.58
N GLY A 48 -0.28 2.49 3.42
CA GLY A 48 -1.13 2.82 2.27
C GLY A 48 -1.54 4.29 2.25
N LEU A 49 -1.84 4.87 3.42
CA LEU A 49 -2.28 6.26 3.55
C LEU A 49 -1.25 7.30 3.03
N PRO A 50 0.02 7.33 3.47
CA PRO A 50 1.02 8.29 2.99
C PRO A 50 1.33 8.09 1.51
N VAL A 51 1.34 6.85 1.03
CA VAL A 51 1.58 6.55 -0.40
C VAL A 51 0.45 7.11 -1.27
N VAL A 52 -0.81 6.92 -0.86
CA VAL A 52 -1.98 7.48 -1.57
C VAL A 52 -1.97 9.01 -1.51
N ILE A 53 -1.68 9.61 -0.35
CA ILE A 53 -1.61 11.07 -0.20
C ILE A 53 -0.56 11.67 -1.13
N ILE A 54 0.65 11.08 -1.18
CA ILE A 54 1.73 11.54 -2.04
C ILE A 54 1.33 11.42 -3.52
N GLY A 55 0.70 10.30 -3.90
CA GLY A 55 0.21 10.09 -5.27
C GLY A 55 -0.83 11.13 -5.70
N ILE A 56 -1.82 11.42 -4.85
CA ILE A 56 -2.88 12.40 -5.15
C ILE A 56 -2.30 13.82 -5.23
N ILE A 57 -1.43 14.21 -4.31
CA ILE A 57 -0.76 15.52 -4.33
C ILE A 57 0.04 15.68 -5.62
N TYR A 58 0.79 14.65 -6.02
CA TYR A 58 1.56 14.67 -7.26
C TYR A 58 0.65 14.85 -8.48
N MET A 59 -0.47 14.11 -8.52
CA MET A 59 -1.44 14.19 -9.62
C MET A 59 -2.08 15.59 -9.73
N ILE A 60 -2.43 16.21 -8.59
CA ILE A 60 -2.98 17.57 -8.57
C ILE A 60 -1.96 18.59 -9.06
N ILE A 61 -0.69 18.49 -8.62
CA ILE A 61 0.39 19.39 -9.07
C ILE A 61 0.64 19.23 -10.57
N LEU A 62 0.65 17.98 -11.07
CA LEU A 62 0.85 17.70 -12.49
C LEU A 62 -0.27 18.32 -13.34
N LYS A 63 -1.52 18.11 -12.92
CA LYS A 63 -2.70 18.67 -13.58
C LYS A 63 -2.74 20.21 -13.54
N LYS A 64 -2.17 20.81 -12.50
CA LYS A 64 -2.07 22.28 -12.37
C LYS A 64 -0.93 22.89 -13.19
N ARG A 65 0.04 22.09 -13.63
CA ARG A 65 1.17 22.52 -14.47
C ARG A 65 0.87 22.43 -15.96
N ASP A 66 -0.14 21.65 -16.33
CA ASP A 66 -0.59 21.46 -17.73
C ASP A 66 -1.69 22.47 -18.14
N LYS A 67 -2.27 23.21 -17.18
CA LYS A 67 -3.25 24.29 -17.43
C LYS A 67 -2.60 25.65 -17.20
#